data_AF-A0A5C8S2D2-F1
#
_entry.id   AF-A0A5C8S2D2-F1
#
_cell.length_a   1.000
_cell.length_b   1.000
_cell.length_c   1.000
_cell.angle_alpha   90.00
_cell.angle_beta   90.00
_cell.angle_gamma   90.00
#
_symmetry.space_group_name_H-M   'P 1'
#
loop_
_entity.id
_entity.type
_entity.pdbx_description
1 polymer ?
#
loop_
_entity_poly.entity_id
_entity_poly.type
_entity_poly.pdbx_seq_one_letter_code
_entity_poly.pdbx_strand_id
1 'polypeptide(L)' 'MTNTAHIVVAGTRRTWSSEHKGAILAEAEDPATTASAVARRHGLHSSLLFRWRRALRTEA' A
#
# COMPACT_ATOMS: atom_id res chain seq x y z
N MET A 1 -12.44 5.16 17.77
CA MET A 1 -11.21 5.65 17.09
C MET A 1 -10.57 4.39 16.52
N THR A 2 -10.64 4.05 15.24
CA THR A 2 -10.20 4.82 14.06
C THR A 2 -11.09 4.54 12.84
N ASN A 3 -11.14 5.53 11.97
CA ASN A 3 -12.08 5.74 10.88
C ASN A 3 -11.73 4.88 9.66
N THR A 4 -12.42 3.77 9.45
CA THR A 4 -12.37 2.96 8.21
C THR A 4 -13.18 3.65 7.10
N ALA A 5 -12.66 4.78 6.60
CA ALA A 5 -13.22 5.43 5.41
C ALA A 5 -12.50 4.92 4.15
N HIS A 6 -13.06 3.88 3.52
CA HIS A 6 -12.73 3.57 2.13
C HIS A 6 -13.49 4.54 1.22
N ILE A 7 -12.93 5.72 0.98
CA ILE A 7 -13.46 6.63 -0.05
C ILE A 7 -12.99 6.12 -1.42
N VAL A 8 -13.86 5.38 -2.10
CA VAL A 8 -13.77 5.15 -3.55
C VAL A 8 -14.58 6.24 -4.23
N VAL A 9 -13.96 7.41 -4.45
CA VAL A 9 -14.54 8.46 -5.31
C VAL A 9 -14.15 8.12 -6.75
N ALA A 10 -15.16 8.04 -7.62
CA ALA A 10 -15.05 7.98 -9.07
C ALA A 10 -14.48 9.30 -9.62
N GLY A 11 -13.22 9.57 -9.28
CA GLY A 11 -12.45 10.78 -9.57
C GLY A 11 -10.95 10.49 -9.42
N THR A 12 -10.42 9.65 -10.31
CA THR A 12 -9.02 9.50 -10.78
C THR A 12 -7.82 9.40 -9.80
N ARG A 13 -7.93 9.51 -8.46
CA ARG A 13 -6.81 9.20 -7.55
C ARG A 13 -7.24 8.58 -6.21
N ARG A 14 -6.99 7.28 -6.06
CA ARG A 14 -7.11 6.55 -4.78
C ARG A 14 -6.09 7.11 -3.77
N THR A 15 -6.56 7.66 -2.67
CA THR A 15 -5.71 8.16 -1.57
C THR A 15 -5.36 7.01 -0.63
N TRP A 16 -4.09 6.87 -0.25
CA TRP A 16 -3.60 5.81 0.65
C TRP A 16 -3.13 6.42 1.97
N SER A 17 -3.76 6.07 3.08
CA SER A 17 -3.26 6.40 4.42
C SER A 17 -2.00 5.60 4.75
N SER A 18 -1.18 6.08 5.69
CA SER A 18 0.03 5.40 6.17
C SER A 18 -0.27 3.98 6.68
N GLU A 19 -1.36 3.80 7.41
CA GLU A 19 -1.85 2.50 7.89
C GLU A 19 -2.15 1.54 6.72
N HIS A 20 -2.82 2.02 5.68
CA HIS A 20 -3.11 1.21 4.49
C HIS A 20 -1.85 0.82 3.73
N LYS A 21 -0.87 1.72 3.62
CA LYS A 21 0.44 1.42 3.03
C LYS A 21 1.18 0.37 3.86
N GLY A 22 1.10 0.47 5.18
CA GLY A 22 1.67 -0.49 6.12
C GLY A 22 1.06 -1.87 5.99
N ALA A 23 -0.28 -1.97 5.90
CA ALA A 23 -0.97 -3.25 5.70
C ALA A 23 -0.55 -3.93 4.38
N ILE A 24 -0.50 -3.18 3.28
CA ILE A 24 -0.06 -3.70 1.97
C ILE A 24 1.42 -4.08 2.00
N LEU A 25 2.26 -3.31 2.71
CA LEU A 25 3.68 -3.61 2.81
C LEU A 25 3.94 -4.85 3.68
N ALA A 26 3.21 -5.02 4.78
CA ALA A 26 3.27 -6.21 5.62
C ALA A 26 2.85 -7.46 4.85
N GLU A 27 1.79 -7.36 4.04
CA GLU A 27 1.36 -8.42 3.13
C GLU A 27 2.41 -8.72 2.05
N ALA A 28 3.18 -7.69 1.62
CA ALA A 28 4.28 -7.81 0.67
C ALA A 28 5.62 -8.23 1.31
N GLU A 29 5.67 -8.33 2.64
CA GLU A 29 6.81 -8.81 3.42
C GLU A 29 6.68 -10.29 3.76
N ASP A 30 5.50 -10.88 3.53
CA ASP A 30 5.29 -12.31 3.59
C ASP A 30 6.20 -13.03 2.56
N PRO A 31 7.10 -13.94 2.98
CA PRO A 31 7.96 -14.69 2.07
C PRO A 31 7.19 -15.60 1.10
N ALA A 32 5.93 -15.92 1.38
CA ALA A 32 5.07 -16.69 0.50
C ALA A 32 4.50 -15.85 -0.67
N THR A 33 4.52 -14.51 -0.58
CA THR A 33 3.95 -13.64 -1.62
C THR A 33 4.94 -12.56 -2.04
N THR A 34 5.12 -12.39 -3.35
CA THR A 34 5.97 -11.28 -3.84
C THR A 34 5.24 -9.94 -3.77
N ALA A 35 5.97 -8.87 -3.45
CA ALA A 35 5.45 -7.51 -3.50
C ALA A 35 4.74 -7.18 -4.83
N SER A 36 5.21 -7.72 -5.95
CA SER A 36 4.56 -7.56 -7.27
C SER A 36 3.19 -8.25 -7.35
N ALA A 37 3.02 -9.42 -6.74
CA ALA A 37 1.74 -10.11 -6.68
C ALA A 37 0.74 -9.36 -5.78
N VAL A 38 1.20 -8.88 -4.62
CA VAL A 38 0.40 -8.03 -3.73
C VAL A 38 -0.01 -6.74 -4.44
N ALA A 39 0.93 -6.07 -5.12
CA ALA A 39 0.65 -4.86 -5.87
C ALA A 39 -0.44 -5.10 -6.92
N ARG A 40 -0.32 -6.16 -7.73
CA ARG A 40 -1.34 -6.53 -8.73
C ARG A 40 -2.71 -6.79 -8.13
N ARG A 41 -2.78 -7.49 -6.99
CA ARG A 41 -4.03 -7.74 -6.25
C ARG A 41 -4.71 -6.45 -5.80
N HIS A 42 -3.93 -5.44 -5.46
CA HIS A 42 -4.42 -4.11 -5.05
C HIS A 42 -4.58 -3.11 -6.20
N GLY A 43 -4.32 -3.51 -7.45
CA GLY A 43 -4.35 -2.62 -8.62
C GLY A 43 -3.22 -1.58 -8.64
N LEU A 44 -2.11 -1.89 -7.95
CA LEU A 44 -0.94 -1.05 -7.79
C LEU A 44 0.22 -1.52 -8.67
N HIS A 45 1.07 -0.58 -9.04
CA HIS A 45 2.35 -0.89 -9.67
C HIS A 45 3.39 -1.24 -8.61
N SER A 46 4.20 -2.29 -8.81
CA SER A 46 5.21 -2.74 -7.86
C SER A 46 6.23 -1.64 -7.49
N SER A 47 6.55 -0.74 -8.43
CA SER A 47 7.40 0.43 -8.19
C SER A 47 6.87 1.35 -7.08
N LEU A 48 5.54 1.44 -6.91
CA LEU A 48 4.93 2.23 -5.84
C LEU A 48 5.20 1.62 -4.46
N LEU A 49 5.23 0.29 -4.35
CA LEU A 49 5.57 -0.39 -3.09
C LEU A 49 7.04 -0.17 -2.71
N PHE A 50 7.96 -0.20 -3.68
CA PHE A 50 9.36 0.15 -3.41
C PHE A 50 9.51 1.60 -2.93
N ARG A 51 8.75 2.53 -3.53
CA ARG A 51 8.70 3.93 -3.08
C ARG A 51 8.16 4.04 -1.66
N TRP A 52 7.10 3.32 -1.32
CA TRP A 52 6.54 3.31 0.04
C TRP A 52 7.51 2.68 1.05
N ARG A 53 8.18 1.58 0.70
CA ARG A 53 9.20 0.95 1.55
C ARG A 53 10.34 1.92 1.86
N ARG A 54 10.75 2.75 0.90
CA ARG A 54 11.76 3.80 1.13
C ARG A 54 11.21 4.94 1.98
N ALA A 55 10.01 5.43 1.68
CA ALA A 55 9.40 6.53 2.43
C ALA A 55 9.18 6.17 3.91
N LEU A 56 8.69 4.96 4.20
CA LEU A 56 8.51 4.47 5.57
C LEU A 56 9.83 4.28 6.31
N ARG A 57 10.92 3.92 5.63
CA ARG A 57 12.26 3.88 6.23
C ARG A 57 12.81 5.28 6.54
N THR A 58 12.41 6.30 5.78
CA THR A 58 12.82 7.69 6.01
C THR A 58 11.97 8.36 7.09
N GLU A 59 10.74 7.90 7.30
CA GLU A 59 9.82 8.40 8.33
C GLU A 59 10.00 7.71 9.70
N ALA A 60 10.82 6.67 9.78
CA ALA A 60 11.23 5.98 11.00
C ALA A 60 12.51 6.57 11.59
#